data_AF-A0A1G1PTK2-F1
#
_entry.id   AF-A0A1G1PTK2-F1
#
_cell.length_a   1.000
_cell.length_b   1.000
_cell.length_c   1.000
_cell.angle_alpha   90.00
_cell.angle_beta   90.00
_cell.angle_gamma   90.00
#
_symmetry.space_group_name_H-M   'P 1'
#
loop_
_entity.id
_entity.type
_entity.pdbx_description
1 polymer ?
#
loop_
_entity_poly.entity_id
_entity_poly.type
_entity_poly.pdbx_seq_one_letter_code
_entity_poly.pdbx_strand_id
1 'polypeptide(L)'
;MIEIFEIVIAKLSLIPLLPVVIGISLFGLYCGLLFICNPAYAIDLEINFYAKINWRIAPISMEKELRNTRRMGWLLLAFSAVALAAAPSLKAMLL
;
A
#
# COMPACT_ATOMS: atom_id res chain seq x y z
N MET A 1 17.15 16.45 -23.22
CA MET A 1 17.07 15.54 -22.06
C MET A 1 16.85 16.31 -20.75
N ILE A 2 17.60 17.39 -20.51
CA ILE A 2 17.44 18.29 -19.34
C ILE A 2 16.03 18.91 -19.28
N GLU A 3 15.50 19.38 -20.41
CA GLU A 3 14.15 19.99 -20.49
C GLU A 3 13.00 19.06 -20.09
N ILE A 4 13.04 17.78 -20.51
CA ILE A 4 12.01 16.79 -20.17
C ILE A 4 12.06 16.49 -18.67
N PHE A 5 13.26 16.43 -18.09
CA PHE A 5 13.46 16.16 -16.67
C PHE A 5 12.90 17.28 -15.79
N GLU A 6 13.14 18.55 -16.16
CA GLU A 6 12.60 19.71 -15.45
C GLU A 6 11.06 19.76 -15.50
N ILE A 7 10.47 19.45 -16.65
CA ILE A 7 9.01 19.36 -16.81
C ILE A 7 8.42 18.27 -15.91
N VAL A 8 9.09 17.12 -15.77
CA VAL A 8 8.65 16.03 -14.89
C VAL A 8 8.71 16.47 -13.42
N ILE A 9 9.81 17.09 -12.99
CA ILE A 9 9.94 17.59 -11.62
C ILE A 9 8.88 18.66 -11.32
N ALA A 10 8.66 19.60 -12.22
CA ALA A 10 7.64 20.65 -12.06
C ALA A 10 6.22 20.07 -11.94
N LYS A 11 5.92 18.99 -12.66
CA LYS A 11 4.63 18.29 -12.54
C LYS A 11 4.51 17.54 -11.21
N LEU A 12 5.58 16.90 -10.75
CA LEU A 12 5.60 16.17 -9.49
C LEU A 12 5.51 17.11 -8.27
N SER A 13 6.11 18.31 -8.35
CA SER A 13 6.04 19.31 -7.27
C SER A 13 4.67 19.95 -7.11
N LEU A 14 3.82 19.89 -8.15
CA LEU A 14 2.42 20.32 -8.09
C LEU A 14 1.49 19.28 -7.45
N ILE A 15 1.95 18.04 -7.24
CA ILE A 15 1.14 17.02 -6.59
C ILE A 15 0.90 17.43 -5.15
N PRO A 16 -0.36 17.54 -4.70
CA PRO A 16 -0.65 17.86 -3.31
C PRO A 16 -0.26 16.65 -2.45
N LEU A 17 0.95 16.67 -1.90
CA LEU A 17 1.54 15.53 -1.21
C LEU A 17 0.69 15.08 -0.01
N LEU A 18 0.14 16.02 0.74
CA LEU A 18 -0.65 15.74 1.93
C LEU A 18 -1.90 14.87 1.64
N PRO A 19 -2.83 15.25 0.74
CA PRO A 19 -3.97 14.38 0.42
C PRO A 19 -3.57 13.05 -0.22
N VAL A 20 -2.45 12.99 -0.95
CA VAL A 20 -1.92 11.73 -1.47
C VAL A 20 -1.49 10.80 -0.33
N VAL A 21 -0.69 11.30 0.62
CA VAL A 21 -0.26 10.54 1.80
C VAL A 21 -1.48 10.06 2.60
N ILE A 22 -2.43 10.95 2.87
CA ILE A 22 -3.67 10.59 3.57
C ILE A 22 -4.43 9.49 2.82
N GLY A 23 -4.62 9.65 1.51
CA GLY A 23 -5.35 8.68 0.68
C GLY A 23 -4.68 7.31 0.69
N ILE A 24 -3.36 7.25 0.51
CA ILE A 24 -2.58 6.01 0.55
C ILE A 24 -2.66 5.36 1.94
N SER A 25 -2.53 6.14 3.02
CA SER A 25 -2.64 5.62 4.38
C SER A 25 -4.02 5.07 4.69
N LEU A 26 -5.10 5.74 4.28
CA LEU A 26 -6.47 5.23 4.46
C LEU A 26 -6.69 3.94 3.67
N PHE A 27 -6.19 3.85 2.45
CA PHE A 27 -6.25 2.63 1.65
C PHE A 27 -5.45 1.50 2.31
N GLY A 28 -4.24 1.79 2.81
CA GLY A 28 -3.42 0.84 3.55
C GLY A 28 -4.12 0.32 4.82
N LEU A 29 -4.79 1.20 5.57
CA LEU A 29 -5.59 0.80 6.73
C LEU A 29 -6.73 -0.15 6.33
N TYR A 30 -7.46 0.17 5.27
CA TYR A 30 -8.52 -0.68 4.74
C TYR A 30 -8.00 -2.06 4.31
N CYS A 31 -6.92 -2.10 3.51
CA CYS A 31 -6.29 -3.34 3.09
C CYS A 31 -5.75 -4.15 4.28
N GLY A 32 -5.14 -3.50 5.27
CA GLY A 32 -4.63 -4.16 6.47
C GLY A 32 -5.75 -4.84 7.26
N LEU A 33 -6.89 -4.16 7.45
CA LEU A 33 -8.09 -4.76 8.05
C LEU A 33 -8.60 -5.95 7.25
N LEU A 34 -8.71 -5.81 5.92
CA LEU A 34 -9.15 -6.88 5.03
C LEU A 34 -8.25 -8.11 5.14
N PHE A 35 -6.93 -7.95 5.22
CA PHE A 35 -5.97 -9.05 5.35
C PHE A 35 -6.07 -9.77 6.71
N ILE A 36 -6.43 -9.06 7.79
CA ILE A 36 -6.62 -9.65 9.11
C ILE A 36 -7.96 -10.41 9.18
N CYS A 37 -9.03 -9.77 8.73
CA CYS A 37 -10.39 -10.29 8.85
C CYS A 37 -10.70 -11.38 7.83
N ASN A 38 -10.19 -11.25 6.59
CA ASN A 38 -10.43 -12.18 5.50
C ASN A 38 -9.13 -12.48 4.70
N PRO A 39 -8.16 -13.15 5.34
CA PRO A 39 -6.88 -13.50 4.70
C PRO A 39 -7.05 -14.45 3.52
N ALA A 40 -8.06 -15.34 3.52
CA ALA A 40 -8.31 -16.25 2.41
C ALA A 40 -8.65 -15.49 1.13
N TYR A 41 -9.58 -14.52 1.22
CA TYR A 41 -9.93 -13.67 0.09
C TYR A 41 -8.74 -12.82 -0.39
N ALA A 42 -7.89 -12.34 0.52
CA ALA A 42 -6.68 -11.60 0.15
C ALA A 42 -5.71 -12.47 -0.67
N ILE A 43 -5.49 -13.73 -0.25
CA ILE A 43 -4.67 -14.70 -0.98
C ILE A 43 -5.29 -15.03 -2.34
N ASP A 44 -6.61 -15.22 -2.41
CA ASP A 44 -7.29 -15.48 -3.69
C ASP A 44 -7.17 -14.29 -4.65
N LEU A 45 -7.30 -13.06 -4.14
CA LEU A 45 -7.11 -11.85 -4.93
C LEU A 45 -5.68 -11.76 -5.48
N GLU A 46 -4.68 -12.10 -4.65
CA GLU A 46 -3.29 -12.18 -5.06
C GLU A 46 -3.10 -13.22 -6.17
N ILE A 47 -3.54 -14.47 -5.97
CA ILE A 47 -3.45 -15.55 -6.97
C ILE A 47 -4.09 -15.11 -8.30
N ASN A 48 -5.29 -14.52 -8.24
CA ASN A 48 -6.01 -14.05 -9.43
C ASN A 48 -5.30 -12.89 -10.13
N PHE A 49 -4.68 -11.97 -9.39
CA PHE A 49 -3.91 -10.88 -9.95
C PHE A 49 -2.67 -11.41 -10.69
N TYR A 50 -1.90 -12.28 -10.05
CA TYR A 50 -0.71 -12.87 -10.66
C TYR A 50 -1.03 -13.76 -11.87
N ALA A 51 -2.17 -14.45 -11.86
CA ALA A 51 -2.62 -15.22 -13.01
C ALA A 51 -2.84 -14.36 -14.27
N LYS A 52 -3.23 -13.07 -14.13
CA LYS A 52 -3.41 -12.15 -15.27
C LYS A 52 -2.11 -11.82 -15.98
N ILE A 53 -0.98 -11.85 -15.28
CA ILE A 53 0.37 -11.68 -15.86
C ILE A 53 1.03 -13.03 -16.20
N ASN A 54 0.21 -14.08 -16.35
CA ASN A 54 0.63 -15.45 -16.64
C ASN A 54 1.55 -16.07 -15.57
N TRP A 55 1.51 -15.56 -14.34
CA TRP A 55 2.25 -16.10 -13.21
C TRP A 55 1.33 -16.97 -12.36
N ARG A 56 1.59 -18.28 -12.31
CA ARG A 56 0.81 -19.22 -11.50
C ARG A 56 1.44 -19.37 -10.12
N ILE A 57 0.81 -18.77 -9.12
CA ILE A 57 1.18 -18.93 -7.71
C ILE A 57 0.26 -20.00 -7.10
N ALA A 58 0.84 -20.89 -6.29
CA ALA A 58 0.09 -21.83 -5.47
C ALA A 58 0.65 -21.81 -4.04
N PRO A 59 -0.22 -21.81 -3.01
CA PRO A 59 0.22 -21.82 -1.63
C PRO A 59 0.90 -23.16 -1.32
N ILE A 60 2.10 -23.11 -0.74
CA ILE A 60 2.81 -24.32 -0.29
C ILE A 60 2.07 -24.95 0.90
N SER A 61 1.52 -24.09 1.77
CA SER A 61 0.69 -24.50 2.91
C SER A 61 -0.31 -23.40 3.21
N MET A 62 -1.60 -23.68 2.99
CA MET A 62 -2.65 -22.68 3.18
C MET A 62 -2.69 -22.16 4.62
N GLU A 63 -2.43 -23.02 5.61
CA GLU A 63 -2.39 -22.62 7.02
C GLU A 63 -1.26 -21.61 7.31
N LYS A 64 -0.09 -21.80 6.70
CA LYS A 64 1.04 -20.86 6.84
C LYS A 64 0.72 -19.53 6.17
N GLU A 65 0.17 -19.56 4.96
CA GLU A 65 -0.20 -18.34 4.24
C GLU A 65 -1.24 -17.54 5.01
N LEU A 66 -2.31 -18.18 5.51
CA LEU A 66 -3.33 -17.50 6.31
C LEU A 66 -2.75 -16.77 7.54
N ARG A 67 -1.80 -17.39 8.24
CA ARG A 67 -1.12 -16.74 9.38
C ARG A 67 -0.22 -15.59 8.93
N ASN A 68 0.52 -15.77 7.83
CA ASN A 68 1.41 -14.75 7.31
C ASN A 68 0.64 -13.54 6.78
N THR A 69 -0.45 -13.75 6.05
CA THR A 69 -1.33 -12.69 5.55
C THR A 69 -1.93 -11.88 6.70
N ARG A 70 -2.34 -12.53 7.80
CA ARG A 70 -2.79 -11.80 9.01
C ARG A 70 -1.67 -10.95 9.63
N ARG A 71 -0.45 -11.48 9.73
CA ARG A 71 0.72 -10.73 10.22
C ARG A 71 1.06 -9.55 9.32
N MET A 72 1.01 -9.76 8.00
CA MET A 72 1.17 -8.70 7.01
C MET A 72 0.09 -7.62 7.15
N GLY A 73 -1.16 -8.02 7.39
CA GLY A 73 -2.25 -7.09 7.67
C GLY A 73 -1.98 -6.22 8.90
N TRP A 74 -1.54 -6.81 10.01
CA TRP A 74 -1.16 -6.05 11.22
C TRP A 74 -0.01 -5.08 10.97
N LEU A 75 1.02 -5.52 10.22
CA LEU A 75 2.15 -4.69 9.85
C LEU A 75 1.70 -3.50 8.98
N LEU A 76 0.86 -3.75 7.98
CA LEU A 76 0.31 -2.74 7.08
C LEU A 76 -0.55 -1.72 7.86
N LEU A 77 -1.36 -2.19 8.81
CA LEU A 77 -2.10 -1.30 9.70
C LEU A 77 -1.18 -0.38 10.49
N ALA A 78 -0.15 -0.94 11.12
CA ALA A 78 0.78 -0.16 11.93
C ALA A 78 1.50 0.92 11.11
N PHE A 79 2.07 0.56 9.96
CA PHE A 79 2.74 1.52 9.09
C PHE A 79 1.79 2.58 8.54
N SER A 80 0.58 2.19 8.14
CA SER A 80 -0.41 3.13 7.60
C SER A 80 -0.91 4.10 8.68
N ALA A 81 -1.11 3.63 9.92
CA ALA A 81 -1.47 4.48 11.05
C ALA A 81 -0.36 5.48 11.40
N VAL A 82 0.90 5.01 11.43
CA VAL A 82 2.06 5.89 11.66
C VAL A 82 2.19 6.93 10.56
N ALA A 83 2.06 6.54 9.29
CA ALA A 83 2.10 7.47 8.16
C ALA A 83 0.98 8.51 8.22
N LEU A 84 -0.25 8.10 8.57
CA LEU A 84 -1.38 9.01 8.72
C LEU A 84 -1.16 10.00 9.87
N ALA A 85 -0.65 9.52 11.01
CA ALA A 85 -0.34 10.37 12.17
C ALA A 85 0.80 11.36 11.89
N ALA A 86 1.77 10.97 11.06
CA ALA A 86 2.90 11.83 10.66
C ALA A 86 2.55 12.81 9.52
N ALA A 87 1.45 12.61 8.81
CA ALA A 87 1.06 13.43 7.66
C ALA A 87 0.97 14.95 7.96
N PRO A 88 0.45 15.42 9.12
CA PRO A 88 0.47 16.85 9.46
C PRO A 88 1.88 17.42 9.62
N SER A 89 2.81 16.64 10.19
CA SER A 89 4.21 17.04 10.36
C SER A 89 4.93 17.19 9.02
N LEU A 90 4.50 16.44 8.00
CA LEU A 90 4.99 16.57 6.62
C LEU A 90 4.64 17.94 6.03
N LYS A 91 3.45 18.47 6.34
CA LYS A 91 3.01 19.81 5.90
C LYS A 91 3.87 20.91 6.54
N ALA A 92 4.25 20.75 7.81
CA ALA A 92 5.05 21.73 8.55
C ALA A 92 6.52 21.80 8.10
N MET A 93 7.00 20.80 7.38
CA MET A 93 8.39 20.71 6.92
C MET A 93 8.57 21.15 5.45
N LEU A 94 7.47 21.31 4.71
CA LEU A 94 7.43 21.70 3.29
C LEU A 94 6.92 23.15 3.07
N LEU A 95 6.64 23.88 4.15
CA LEU A 95 6.31 25.30 4.20
C LEU A 95 7.42 26.05 4.93
#